data_AF-A0A964DVS6-F1
#
_entry.id   AF-A0A964DVS6-F1
#
_cell.length_a   1.000
_cell.length_b   1.000
_cell.length_c   1.000
_cell.angle_alpha   90.00
_cell.angle_beta   90.00
_cell.angle_gamma   90.00
#
_symmetry.space_group_name_H-M   'P 1'
#
loop_
_entity.id
_entity.type
_entity.pdbx_description
1 polymer ?
#
loop_
_entity_poly.entity_id
_entity_poly.type
_entity_poly.pdbx_seq_one_letter_code
_entity_poly.pdbx_strand_id
1 'polypeptide(L)'
;MAEAAALPAGRTTRLKIDSDGWIKRAFMGVIALYLVAALALPLYAMLSKSFVTYGFDLSRYEFQVSDESGTVWGDPVTAAALNEALGKFAPEDLRSSSDGRLSAPDLFPDFSFRSPVKYRIRGTSDNAPYLVGLDLQNSTEWRELDSNTFRRVNLRPVTTTGLQNYQEYFSNPVLFSSIENSLFIASVSTVLTVLFAFGFAYAINRSCMP
;
A
#
# COMPACT_ATOMS: atom_id res chain seq x y z
N MET A 1 77.61 10.71 -40.77
CA MET A 1 77.23 12.08 -40.35
C MET A 1 75.76 12.27 -40.68
N ALA A 2 74.88 12.11 -39.69
CA ALA A 2 73.50 12.61 -39.65
C ALA A 2 72.91 12.22 -38.29
N GLU A 3 73.02 13.10 -37.31
CA GLU A 3 72.44 12.93 -35.98
C GLU A 3 70.95 13.25 -36.07
N ALA A 4 70.09 12.27 -35.80
CA ALA A 4 68.65 12.44 -35.85
C ALA A 4 68.19 13.29 -34.66
N ALA A 5 67.76 14.52 -34.93
CA ALA A 5 67.26 15.45 -33.92
C ALA A 5 66.02 14.86 -33.23
N ALA A 6 66.16 14.49 -31.95
CA ALA A 6 65.06 14.04 -31.10
C ALA A 6 64.13 15.23 -30.80
N LEU A 7 62.89 15.16 -31.26
CA LEU A 7 61.87 16.17 -30.95
C LEU A 7 61.53 16.13 -29.45
N PRO A 8 61.40 17.29 -28.78
CA PRO A 8 61.13 17.33 -27.35
C PRO A 8 59.75 16.75 -27.05
N ALA A 9 59.66 15.93 -25.99
CA ALA A 9 58.41 15.33 -25.55
C ALA A 9 57.37 16.43 -25.25
N GLY A 10 56.29 16.44 -26.03
CA GLY A 10 55.20 17.39 -25.90
C GLY A 10 54.56 17.32 -24.51
N ARG A 11 54.22 18.50 -23.95
CA ARG A 11 53.65 18.63 -22.61
C ARG A 11 52.28 17.96 -22.55
N THR A 12 52.08 17.03 -21.61
CA THR A 12 50.77 16.38 -21.40
C THR A 12 49.77 17.40 -20.85
N THR A 13 48.86 17.87 -21.70
CA THR A 13 47.79 18.80 -21.30
C THR A 13 46.73 18.02 -20.53
N ARG A 14 46.82 18.06 -19.19
CA ARG A 14 45.70 17.61 -18.35
C ARG A 14 44.52 18.52 -18.58
N LEU A 15 43.38 17.94 -18.96
CA LEU A 15 42.12 18.65 -19.12
C LEU A 15 41.75 19.25 -17.76
N LYS A 16 41.99 20.56 -17.58
CA LYS A 16 41.66 21.28 -16.36
C LYS A 16 40.17 21.55 -16.42
N ILE A 17 39.43 21.03 -15.43
CA ILE A 17 38.01 21.37 -15.29
C ILE A 17 37.92 22.88 -15.10
N ASP A 18 37.29 23.55 -16.05
CA ASP A 18 37.04 24.98 -15.97
C ASP A 18 35.99 25.27 -14.88
N SER A 19 36.09 26.46 -14.29
CA SER A 19 35.17 26.99 -13.27
C SER A 19 33.70 26.89 -13.69
N ASP A 20 33.40 27.18 -14.96
CA ASP A 20 32.07 27.05 -15.55
C ASP A 20 31.56 25.59 -15.56
N GLY A 21 32.46 24.63 -15.80
CA GLY A 21 32.12 23.21 -15.75
C GLY A 21 31.70 22.74 -14.35
N TRP A 22 32.31 23.32 -13.30
CA TRP A 22 31.95 23.03 -11.92
C TRP A 22 30.62 23.68 -11.53
N ILE A 23 30.39 24.93 -11.97
CA ILE A 23 29.13 25.67 -11.76
C ILE A 23 27.95 24.94 -12.41
N LYS A 24 28.07 24.51 -13.68
CA LYS A 24 27.01 23.75 -14.36
C LYS A 24 26.66 22.46 -13.63
N ARG A 25 27.66 21.73 -13.13
CA ARG A 25 27.43 20.50 -12.34
C ARG A 25 26.78 20.79 -11.00
N ALA A 26 27.14 21.90 -10.35
CA ALA A 26 26.46 22.34 -9.14
C ALA A 26 24.98 22.63 -9.41
N PHE A 27 24.65 23.38 -10.47
CA PHE A 27 23.26 23.65 -10.86
C PHE A 27 22.49 22.37 -11.22
N MET A 28 23.06 21.47 -12.02
CA MET A 28 22.44 20.18 -12.30
C MET A 28 22.25 19.34 -11.03
N GLY A 29 23.21 19.37 -10.10
CA GLY A 29 23.11 18.71 -8.81
C GLY A 29 21.96 19.25 -7.96
N VAL A 30 21.78 20.57 -7.92
CA VAL A 30 20.66 21.22 -7.22
C VAL A 30 19.31 20.81 -7.84
N ILE A 31 19.18 20.84 -9.17
CA ILE A 31 17.95 20.41 -9.86
C ILE A 31 17.70 18.91 -9.61
N ALA A 32 18.71 18.07 -9.71
CA ALA A 32 18.58 16.63 -9.46
C ALA A 32 18.15 16.36 -8.02
N LEU A 33 18.76 17.02 -7.03
CA LEU A 33 18.38 16.93 -5.63
C LEU A 33 16.92 17.37 -5.42
N TYR A 34 16.54 18.48 -6.05
CA TYR A 34 15.16 18.97 -6.01
C TYR A 34 14.18 17.93 -6.59
N LEU A 35 14.45 17.36 -7.76
CA LEU A 35 13.61 16.33 -8.37
C LEU A 35 13.54 15.05 -7.52
N VAL A 36 14.64 14.65 -6.88
CA VAL A 36 14.63 13.51 -5.97
C VAL A 36 13.74 13.79 -4.76
N ALA A 37 13.91 14.96 -4.13
CA ALA A 37 13.16 15.31 -2.93
C ALA A 37 11.67 15.56 -3.22
N ALA A 38 11.35 16.27 -4.30
CA ALA A 38 10.00 16.71 -4.63
C ALA A 38 9.20 15.68 -5.43
N LEU A 39 9.85 14.81 -6.21
CA LEU A 39 9.18 13.86 -7.10
C LEU A 39 9.50 12.40 -6.75
N ALA A 40 10.78 12.03 -6.68
CA ALA A 40 11.16 10.63 -6.51
C ALA A 40 10.77 10.06 -5.14
N LEU A 41 11.01 10.81 -4.05
CA LEU A 41 10.67 10.36 -2.69
C LEU A 41 9.16 10.18 -2.48
N PRO A 42 8.27 11.16 -2.81
CA PRO A 42 6.83 10.95 -2.69
C PRO A 42 6.32 9.82 -3.58
N LEU A 43 6.81 9.72 -4.82
CA LEU A 43 6.40 8.67 -5.74
C LEU A 43 6.81 7.29 -5.24
N TYR A 44 8.02 7.15 -4.69
CA TYR A 44 8.48 5.94 -4.04
C TYR A 44 7.59 5.56 -2.85
N ALA A 45 7.24 6.52 -1.99
CA ALA A 45 6.37 6.26 -0.86
C ALA A 45 4.97 5.80 -1.29
N MET A 46 4.40 6.43 -2.31
CA MET A 46 3.11 6.03 -2.89
C MET A 46 3.16 4.62 -3.50
N LEU A 47 4.21 4.33 -4.26
CA LEU A 47 4.43 3.02 -4.88
C LEU A 47 4.63 1.92 -3.84
N SER A 48 5.39 2.18 -2.78
CA SER A 48 5.58 1.21 -1.69
C SER A 48 4.25 0.89 -0.99
N LYS A 49 3.44 1.92 -0.74
CA LYS A 49 2.14 1.76 -0.05
C LYS A 49 1.14 0.95 -0.88
N SER A 50 1.16 1.01 -2.21
CA SER A 50 0.21 0.27 -3.04
C SER A 50 0.40 -1.25 -3.03
N PHE A 51 1.57 -1.75 -2.60
CA PHE A 51 1.82 -3.18 -2.36
C PHE A 51 1.40 -3.66 -0.97
N VAL A 52 1.04 -2.75 -0.06
CA VAL A 52 0.61 -3.09 1.29
C VAL A 52 -0.91 -3.12 1.34
N THR A 53 -1.46 -4.27 1.70
CA THR A 53 -2.90 -4.48 1.92
C THR A 53 -3.18 -4.70 3.39
N TYR A 54 -4.37 -4.34 3.85
CA TYR A 54 -4.82 -4.55 5.22
C TYR A 54 -6.02 -5.50 5.21
N GLY A 55 -6.00 -6.49 6.08
CA GLY A 55 -7.11 -7.43 6.21
C GLY A 55 -7.12 -8.13 7.56
N PHE A 56 -8.27 -8.69 7.91
CA PHE A 56 -8.46 -9.48 9.11
C PHE A 56 -8.06 -10.93 8.83
N ASP A 57 -6.99 -11.37 9.46
CA ASP A 57 -6.57 -12.77 9.40
C ASP A 57 -7.16 -13.51 10.60
N LEU A 58 -8.29 -14.17 10.38
CA LEU A 58 -9.04 -14.87 11.42
C LEU A 58 -8.30 -16.11 11.97
N SER A 59 -7.29 -16.62 11.26
CA SER A 59 -6.48 -17.75 11.73
C SER A 59 -5.57 -17.39 12.91
N ARG A 60 -5.38 -16.08 13.14
CA ARG A 60 -4.47 -15.55 14.16
C ARG A 60 -5.08 -15.44 15.55
N TYR A 61 -6.38 -15.70 15.68
CA TYR A 61 -7.12 -15.53 16.92
C TYR A 61 -7.78 -16.83 17.31
N GLU A 62 -7.68 -17.16 18.59
CA GLU A 62 -8.37 -18.28 19.20
C GLU A 62 -9.28 -17.82 20.31
N PHE A 63 -10.41 -18.53 20.42
CA PHE A 63 -11.44 -18.27 21.39
C PHE A 63 -11.75 -19.53 22.18
N GLN A 64 -12.07 -19.33 23.45
CA GLN A 64 -12.74 -20.33 24.27
C GLN A 64 -13.95 -19.69 24.93
N VAL A 65 -15.02 -20.46 25.03
CA VAL A 65 -16.26 -20.08 25.69
C VAL A 65 -16.43 -20.98 26.91
N SER A 66 -16.78 -20.39 28.05
CA SER A 66 -17.08 -21.15 29.26
C SER A 66 -18.51 -21.67 29.25
N ASP A 67 -18.80 -22.58 30.18
CA ASP A 67 -20.17 -22.90 30.58
C ASP A 67 -20.84 -21.75 31.36
N GLU A 68 -22.12 -21.91 31.72
CA GLU A 68 -22.87 -20.92 32.52
C GLU A 68 -22.29 -20.74 33.94
N SER A 69 -21.55 -21.73 34.46
CA SER A 69 -20.86 -21.60 35.75
C SER A 69 -19.60 -20.73 35.67
N GLY A 70 -19.08 -20.49 34.46
CA GLY A 70 -17.88 -19.69 34.23
C GLY A 70 -16.59 -20.36 34.68
N THR A 71 -16.60 -21.70 34.86
CA THR A 71 -15.46 -22.47 35.40
C THR A 71 -14.98 -23.57 34.45
N VAL A 72 -15.87 -24.14 33.64
CA VAL A 72 -15.50 -25.15 32.64
C VAL A 72 -15.33 -24.48 31.29
N TRP A 73 -14.21 -24.76 30.62
CA TRP A 73 -13.87 -24.17 29.32
C TRP A 73 -14.02 -25.21 28.22
N GLY A 74 -14.61 -24.79 27.10
CA GLY A 74 -14.61 -25.60 25.87
C GLY A 74 -13.23 -25.66 25.21
N ASP A 75 -13.13 -26.47 24.16
CA ASP A 75 -11.91 -26.59 23.38
C ASP A 75 -11.56 -25.26 22.68
N PRO A 76 -10.26 -24.92 22.50
CA PRO A 76 -9.85 -23.76 21.73
C PRO A 76 -10.34 -23.87 20.28
N VAL A 77 -11.04 -22.84 19.80
CA VAL A 77 -11.47 -22.75 18.40
C VAL A 77 -10.93 -21.46 17.80
N THR A 78 -10.35 -21.53 16.60
CA THR A 78 -9.88 -20.35 15.89
C THR A 78 -11.05 -19.53 15.35
N ALA A 79 -10.88 -18.21 15.23
CA ALA A 79 -11.87 -17.36 14.57
C ALA A 79 -12.15 -17.80 13.13
N ALA A 80 -11.13 -18.34 12.44
CA ALA A 80 -11.28 -18.87 11.10
C ALA A 80 -12.26 -20.07 11.07
N ALA A 81 -12.09 -21.04 11.98
CA ALA A 81 -12.99 -22.19 12.08
C ALA A 81 -14.41 -21.77 12.49
N LEU A 82 -14.55 -20.78 13.40
CA LEU A 82 -15.87 -20.21 13.74
C LEU A 82 -16.53 -19.57 12.51
N ASN A 83 -15.78 -18.80 11.73
CA ASN A 83 -16.31 -18.16 10.53
C ASN A 83 -16.64 -19.18 9.43
N GLU A 84 -15.86 -20.24 9.28
CA GLU A 84 -16.13 -21.33 8.32
C GLU A 84 -17.43 -22.05 8.68
N ALA A 85 -17.68 -22.31 9.97
CA ALA A 85 -18.92 -22.93 10.43
C ALA A 85 -20.15 -22.03 10.27
N LEU A 86 -19.99 -20.72 10.49
CA LEU A 86 -21.10 -19.75 10.47
C LEU A 86 -21.35 -19.13 9.09
N GLY A 87 -20.34 -19.07 8.22
CA GLY A 87 -20.37 -18.32 6.98
C GLY A 87 -20.60 -16.81 7.19
N LYS A 88 -20.16 -16.25 8.33
CA LYS A 88 -20.53 -14.89 8.77
C LYS A 88 -19.86 -13.78 7.95
N PHE A 89 -18.56 -13.95 7.65
CA PHE A 89 -17.74 -12.98 6.93
C PHE A 89 -17.21 -13.61 5.64
N ALA A 90 -17.51 -12.97 4.51
CA ALA A 90 -16.92 -13.34 3.23
C ALA A 90 -15.46 -12.84 3.13
N PRO A 91 -14.64 -13.38 2.21
CA PRO A 91 -13.28 -12.88 2.00
C PRO A 91 -13.21 -11.37 1.74
N GLU A 92 -14.24 -10.81 1.12
CA GLU A 92 -14.36 -9.38 0.81
C GLU A 92 -14.52 -8.53 2.07
N ASP A 93 -15.28 -9.03 3.06
CA ASP A 93 -15.55 -8.36 4.34
C ASP A 93 -14.30 -8.35 5.25
N LEU A 94 -13.40 -9.30 5.03
CA LEU A 94 -12.14 -9.38 5.75
C LEU A 94 -11.11 -8.38 5.23
N ARG A 95 -11.35 -7.73 4.09
CA ARG A 95 -10.49 -6.65 3.58
C ARG A 95 -10.83 -5.35 4.29
N SER A 96 -9.81 -4.60 4.68
CA SER A 96 -10.01 -3.42 5.51
C SER A 96 -8.97 -2.33 5.25
N SER A 97 -9.10 -1.20 5.93
CA SER A 97 -8.06 -0.17 6.07
C SER A 97 -7.22 -0.41 7.32
N SER A 98 -6.17 0.40 7.52
CA SER A 98 -5.28 0.34 8.69
C SER A 98 -5.98 0.55 10.03
N ASP A 99 -7.14 1.22 10.06
CA ASP A 99 -7.90 1.49 11.29
C ASP A 99 -9.19 0.68 11.41
N GLY A 100 -9.36 -0.34 10.55
CA GLY A 100 -10.48 -1.25 10.63
C GLY A 100 -10.65 -1.89 11.99
N ARG A 101 -11.90 -2.30 12.26
CA ARG A 101 -12.29 -3.03 13.46
C ARG A 101 -13.30 -4.08 13.07
N LEU A 102 -13.00 -5.34 13.39
CA LEU A 102 -13.93 -6.44 13.22
C LEU A 102 -14.41 -6.88 14.60
N SER A 103 -15.72 -6.80 14.84
CA SER A 103 -16.34 -7.17 16.12
C SER A 103 -16.17 -8.68 16.34
N ALA A 104 -15.45 -9.07 17.40
CA ALA A 104 -15.30 -10.49 17.75
C ALA A 104 -16.61 -11.17 18.20
N PRO A 105 -17.53 -10.49 18.93
CA PRO A 105 -18.84 -11.04 19.26
C PRO A 105 -19.68 -11.51 18.07
N ASP A 106 -19.46 -10.93 16.89
CA ASP A 106 -20.23 -11.28 15.69
C ASP A 106 -19.97 -12.72 15.20
N LEU A 107 -18.88 -13.34 15.67
CA LEU A 107 -18.54 -14.76 15.46
C LEU A 107 -19.29 -15.70 16.43
N PHE A 108 -20.15 -15.18 17.30
CA PHE A 108 -20.90 -15.94 18.29
C PHE A 108 -22.38 -15.58 18.18
N PRO A 109 -23.19 -16.33 17.41
CA PRO A 109 -24.59 -15.98 17.16
C PRO A 109 -25.44 -15.95 18.44
N ASP A 110 -25.13 -16.83 19.41
CA ASP A 110 -25.81 -16.91 20.71
C ASP A 110 -25.25 -15.94 21.75
N PHE A 111 -24.38 -15.01 21.34
CA PHE A 111 -23.78 -14.03 22.23
C PHE A 111 -24.84 -13.14 22.90
N SER A 112 -24.77 -13.06 24.22
CA SER A 112 -25.54 -12.11 25.02
C SER A 112 -24.64 -11.45 26.04
N PHE A 113 -24.62 -10.11 26.04
CA PHE A 113 -23.84 -9.32 27.00
C PHE A 113 -24.31 -9.49 28.46
N ARG A 114 -25.49 -10.07 28.67
CA ARG A 114 -26.06 -10.36 30.00
C ARG A 114 -25.81 -11.80 30.44
N SER A 115 -25.19 -12.62 29.60
CA SER A 115 -24.90 -14.01 29.91
C SER A 115 -23.87 -14.12 31.04
N PRO A 116 -24.00 -15.11 31.94
CA PRO A 116 -22.97 -15.42 32.93
C PRO A 116 -21.70 -16.04 32.31
N VAL A 117 -21.77 -16.44 31.03
CA VAL A 117 -20.66 -17.04 30.28
C VAL A 117 -19.47 -16.07 30.18
N LYS A 118 -18.27 -16.64 30.24
CA LYS A 118 -17.00 -15.95 30.05
C LYS A 118 -16.38 -16.35 28.73
N TYR A 119 -15.60 -15.43 28.18
CA TYR A 119 -14.88 -15.59 26.92
C TYR A 119 -13.40 -15.43 27.20
N ARG A 120 -12.59 -16.26 26.55
CA ARG A 120 -11.14 -16.09 26.50
C ARG A 120 -10.71 -15.87 25.07
N ILE A 121 -9.80 -14.92 24.87
CA ILE A 121 -9.19 -14.65 23.57
C ILE A 121 -7.67 -14.68 23.73
N ARG A 122 -6.98 -15.24 22.73
CA ARG A 122 -5.52 -15.12 22.57
C ARG A 122 -5.14 -14.98 21.11
N GLY A 123 -3.95 -14.44 20.87
CA GLY A 123 -3.28 -14.58 19.58
C GLY A 123 -2.65 -15.97 19.43
N THR A 124 -2.67 -16.53 18.22
CA THR A 124 -1.86 -17.72 17.89
C THR A 124 -0.42 -17.34 17.50
N SER A 125 -0.16 -16.05 17.28
CA SER A 125 1.14 -15.49 16.95
C SER A 125 1.37 -14.13 17.63
N ASP A 126 2.62 -13.66 17.65
CA ASP A 126 3.00 -12.35 18.21
C ASP A 126 2.52 -11.15 17.37
N ASN A 127 1.79 -11.41 16.27
CA ASN A 127 1.25 -10.39 15.38
C ASN A 127 -0.26 -10.61 15.17
N ALA A 128 -0.98 -10.60 16.29
CA ALA A 128 -2.43 -10.76 16.38
C ALA A 128 -3.02 -9.61 17.21
N PRO A 129 -2.93 -8.35 16.75
CA PRO A 129 -3.45 -7.21 17.50
C PRO A 129 -4.98 -7.28 17.63
N TYR A 130 -5.51 -7.04 18.82
CA TYR A 130 -6.94 -6.87 19.07
C TYR A 130 -7.15 -5.79 20.13
N LEU A 131 -8.31 -5.15 20.12
CA LEU A 131 -8.69 -4.13 21.09
C LEU A 131 -9.67 -4.72 22.09
N VAL A 132 -9.47 -4.45 23.38
CA VAL A 132 -10.48 -4.63 24.41
C VAL A 132 -11.00 -3.23 24.77
N GLY A 133 -12.05 -2.79 24.08
CA GLY A 133 -12.48 -1.39 24.13
C GLY A 133 -11.49 -0.45 23.43
N LEU A 134 -10.61 0.18 24.21
CA LEU A 134 -9.53 1.07 23.70
C LEU A 134 -8.13 0.53 23.98
N ASP A 135 -8.03 -0.54 24.78
CA ASP A 135 -6.78 -1.15 25.19
C ASP A 135 -6.28 -2.08 24.08
N LEU A 136 -5.12 -1.76 23.49
CA LEU A 136 -4.51 -2.58 22.45
C LEU A 136 -3.76 -3.74 23.07
N GLN A 137 -4.10 -4.93 22.60
CA GLN A 137 -3.55 -6.19 23.04
C GLN A 137 -2.90 -6.90 21.88
N ASN A 138 -1.78 -7.53 22.17
CA ASN A 138 -1.04 -8.35 21.22
C ASN A 138 -0.22 -9.36 22.03
N SER A 139 -0.91 -10.40 22.51
CA SER A 139 -0.32 -11.44 23.35
C SER A 139 -0.87 -12.80 22.96
N THR A 140 -0.04 -13.82 23.15
CA THR A 140 -0.38 -15.24 22.99
C THR A 140 -0.93 -15.87 24.27
N GLU A 141 -0.90 -15.14 25.39
CA GLU A 141 -1.52 -15.57 26.64
C GLU A 141 -3.04 -15.40 26.60
N TRP A 142 -3.75 -16.31 27.28
CA TRP A 142 -5.20 -16.25 27.40
C TRP A 142 -5.62 -15.05 28.22
N ARG A 143 -6.42 -14.17 27.63
CA ARG A 143 -7.09 -13.09 28.36
C ARG A 143 -8.54 -13.45 28.60
N GLU A 144 -8.91 -13.54 29.87
CA GLU A 144 -10.29 -13.79 30.29
C GLU A 144 -11.10 -12.50 30.30
N LEU A 145 -12.32 -12.58 29.76
CA LEU A 145 -13.24 -11.48 29.61
C LEU A 145 -14.64 -11.95 30.00
N ASP A 146 -15.36 -11.11 30.72
CA ASP A 146 -16.79 -11.31 30.93
C ASP A 146 -17.59 -10.94 29.67
N SER A 147 -18.84 -11.40 29.59
CA SER A 147 -19.72 -11.12 28.43
C SER A 147 -19.93 -9.62 28.16
N ASN A 148 -19.92 -8.75 29.17
CA ASN A 148 -20.11 -7.31 29.02
C ASN A 148 -18.86 -6.64 28.46
N THR A 149 -17.66 -7.07 28.88
CA THR A 149 -16.40 -6.61 28.30
C THR A 149 -16.17 -7.18 26.90
N PHE A 150 -16.53 -8.45 26.67
CA PHE A 150 -16.33 -9.13 25.39
C PHE A 150 -17.05 -8.43 24.23
N ARG A 151 -18.22 -7.80 24.47
CA ARG A 151 -18.93 -7.02 23.43
C ARG A 151 -18.08 -5.92 22.79
N ARG A 152 -17.02 -5.47 23.48
CA ARG A 152 -16.15 -4.36 23.06
C ARG A 152 -14.85 -4.87 22.43
N VAL A 153 -14.73 -6.18 22.23
CA VAL A 153 -13.54 -6.78 21.63
C VAL A 153 -13.61 -6.61 20.12
N ASN A 154 -12.58 -5.98 19.57
CA ASN A 154 -12.46 -5.76 18.14
C ASN A 154 -11.12 -6.29 17.64
N LEU A 155 -11.14 -7.18 16.67
CA LEU A 155 -9.93 -7.63 15.98
C LEU A 155 -9.38 -6.49 15.13
N ARG A 156 -8.05 -6.40 15.02
CA ARG A 156 -7.37 -5.39 14.21
C ARG A 156 -6.86 -6.01 12.92
N PRO A 157 -6.88 -5.25 11.82
CA PRO A 157 -6.36 -5.74 10.56
C PRO A 157 -4.83 -5.81 10.63
N VAL A 158 -4.28 -6.81 9.96
CA VAL A 158 -2.85 -7.01 9.79
C VAL A 158 -2.46 -6.67 8.36
N THR A 159 -1.20 -6.26 8.19
CA THR A 159 -0.67 -5.96 6.86
C THR A 159 -0.25 -7.24 6.15
N THR A 160 -0.54 -7.31 4.86
CA THR A 160 0.01 -8.31 3.94
C THR A 160 0.60 -7.59 2.73
N THR A 161 1.82 -7.96 2.36
CA THR A 161 2.51 -7.45 1.18
C THR A 161 2.20 -8.33 -0.03
N GLY A 162 1.75 -7.74 -1.14
CA GLY A 162 1.43 -8.53 -2.33
C GLY A 162 0.93 -7.72 -3.53
N LEU A 163 0.71 -8.44 -4.63
CA LEU A 163 0.19 -7.91 -5.89
C LEU A 163 -1.35 -7.98 -5.99
N GLN A 164 -2.02 -8.52 -4.96
CA GLN A 164 -3.46 -8.74 -4.95
C GLN A 164 -4.26 -7.45 -5.22
N ASN A 165 -3.78 -6.31 -4.71
CA ASN A 165 -4.39 -5.01 -4.95
C ASN A 165 -4.42 -4.67 -6.45
N TYR A 166 -3.29 -4.86 -7.13
CA TYR A 166 -3.19 -4.61 -8.57
C TYR A 166 -4.07 -5.55 -9.38
N GLN A 167 -4.05 -6.85 -9.07
CA GLN A 167 -4.90 -7.83 -9.76
C GLN A 167 -6.39 -7.46 -9.65
N GLU A 168 -6.83 -7.01 -8.48
CA GLU A 168 -8.20 -6.52 -8.28
C GLU A 168 -8.51 -5.29 -9.13
N TYR A 169 -7.64 -4.26 -9.08
CA TYR A 169 -7.78 -3.06 -9.92
C TYR A 169 -7.86 -3.40 -11.41
N PHE A 170 -7.06 -4.36 -11.87
CA PHE A 170 -7.04 -4.83 -13.25
C PHE A 170 -8.06 -5.96 -13.55
N SER A 171 -8.95 -6.30 -12.62
CA SER A 171 -10.07 -7.22 -12.90
C SER A 171 -11.41 -6.50 -12.98
N ASN A 172 -11.45 -5.21 -12.66
CA ASN A 172 -12.66 -4.41 -12.68
C ASN A 172 -12.97 -3.89 -14.10
N PRO A 173 -14.07 -4.34 -14.75
CA PRO A 173 -14.37 -3.97 -16.14
C PRO A 173 -14.68 -2.47 -16.32
N VAL A 174 -15.17 -1.79 -15.28
CA VAL A 174 -15.50 -0.35 -15.32
C VAL A 174 -14.22 0.48 -15.43
N LEU A 175 -13.15 0.07 -14.76
CA LEU A 175 -11.87 0.80 -14.77
C LEU A 175 -11.20 0.73 -16.14
N PHE A 176 -11.20 -0.43 -16.81
CA PHE A 176 -10.67 -0.56 -18.17
C PHE A 176 -11.41 0.32 -19.15
N SER A 177 -12.75 0.30 -19.11
CA SER A 177 -13.56 1.13 -20.00
C SER A 177 -13.22 2.62 -19.86
N SER A 178 -12.97 3.09 -18.63
CA SER A 178 -12.56 4.48 -18.38
C SER A 178 -11.19 4.82 -18.98
N ILE A 179 -10.22 3.91 -18.87
CA ILE A 179 -8.87 4.08 -19.44
C ILE A 179 -8.94 4.17 -20.96
N GLU A 180 -9.69 3.28 -21.62
CA GLU A 180 -9.86 3.27 -23.07
C GLU A 180 -10.49 4.56 -23.59
N ASN A 181 -11.58 5.01 -22.97
CA ASN A 181 -12.25 6.26 -23.33
C ASN A 181 -11.29 7.46 -23.19
N SER A 182 -10.53 7.52 -22.11
CA SER A 182 -9.58 8.60 -21.86
C SER A 182 -8.45 8.62 -22.90
N LEU A 183 -7.91 7.44 -23.22
CA LEU A 183 -6.85 7.30 -24.23
C LEU A 183 -7.35 7.65 -25.63
N PHE A 184 -8.59 7.27 -25.96
CA PHE A 184 -9.22 7.63 -27.23
C PHE A 184 -9.36 9.15 -27.38
N ILE A 185 -9.92 9.83 -26.39
CA ILE A 185 -10.09 11.29 -26.41
C ILE A 185 -8.72 12.00 -26.45
N ALA A 186 -7.74 11.55 -25.66
CA ALA A 186 -6.38 12.10 -25.69
C ALA A 186 -5.73 11.97 -27.07
N SER A 187 -5.90 10.82 -27.73
CA SER A 187 -5.35 10.56 -29.06
C SER A 187 -6.01 11.45 -30.12
N VAL A 188 -7.35 11.52 -30.14
CA VAL A 188 -8.09 12.39 -31.07
C VAL A 188 -7.70 13.85 -30.88
N SER A 189 -7.64 14.32 -29.63
CA SER A 189 -7.24 15.68 -29.30
C SER A 189 -5.82 16.00 -29.77
N THR A 190 -4.88 15.06 -29.58
CA THR A 190 -3.49 15.21 -30.03
C THR A 190 -3.41 15.33 -31.55
N VAL A 191 -4.11 14.46 -32.28
CA VAL A 191 -4.14 14.51 -33.76
C VAL A 191 -4.69 15.84 -34.25
N LEU A 192 -5.85 16.26 -33.74
CA LEU A 192 -6.46 17.54 -34.13
C LEU A 192 -5.56 18.73 -33.80
N THR A 193 -4.99 18.77 -32.61
CA THR A 193 -4.10 19.84 -32.17
C THR A 193 -2.86 19.93 -33.04
N VAL A 194 -2.20 18.80 -33.33
CA VAL A 194 -1.01 18.77 -34.19
C VAL A 194 -1.34 19.20 -35.61
N LEU A 195 -2.45 18.72 -36.17
CA LEU A 195 -2.89 19.10 -37.52
C LEU A 195 -3.15 20.60 -37.62
N PHE A 196 -3.91 21.18 -36.68
CA PHE A 196 -4.19 22.61 -36.68
C PHE A 196 -2.95 23.45 -36.39
N ALA A 197 -2.13 23.08 -35.41
CA ALA A 197 -0.90 23.79 -35.09
C ALA A 197 0.07 23.79 -36.27
N PHE A 198 0.24 22.65 -36.93
CA PHE A 198 1.10 22.54 -38.10
C PHE A 198 0.53 23.31 -39.30
N GLY A 199 -0.78 23.20 -39.57
CA GLY A 199 -1.44 23.95 -40.64
C GLY A 199 -1.32 25.46 -40.43
N PHE A 200 -1.53 25.93 -39.20
CA PHE A 200 -1.34 27.33 -38.82
C PHE A 200 0.11 27.79 -38.98
N ALA A 201 1.08 27.02 -38.48
CA ALA A 201 2.49 27.31 -38.63
C ALA A 201 2.93 27.34 -40.10
N TYR A 202 2.41 26.41 -40.92
CA TYR A 202 2.67 26.35 -42.36
C TYR A 202 2.10 27.58 -43.08
N ALA A 203 0.87 28.00 -42.74
CA ALA A 203 0.27 29.19 -43.31
C ALA A 203 1.10 30.43 -42.98
N ILE A 204 1.41 30.70 -41.71
CA ILE A 204 2.24 31.87 -41.33
C ILE A 204 3.59 31.86 -42.04
N ASN A 205 4.27 30.72 -42.10
CA ASN A 205 5.60 30.65 -42.69
C ASN A 205 5.57 30.80 -44.23
N ARG A 206 4.51 30.31 -44.90
CA ARG A 206 4.47 30.27 -46.37
C ARG A 206 3.62 31.35 -47.03
N SER A 207 2.54 31.82 -46.41
CA SER A 207 1.60 32.75 -47.04
C SER A 207 1.89 34.24 -46.79
N CYS A 208 2.98 34.59 -46.10
CA CYS A 208 3.35 35.98 -45.80
C CYS A 208 2.16 36.83 -45.30
N MET A 209 1.26 36.23 -44.51
CA MET A 209 0.23 36.99 -43.82
C MET A 209 0.91 37.71 -42.65
N PRO A 210 0.78 39.06 -42.54
CA PRO A 210 1.37 39.82 -41.45
C PRO A 210 0.78 39.45 -40.08
#